data_AF-A0A962JL33-F1
#
_entry.id   AF-A0A962JL33-F1
#
_cell.length_a   1.000
_cell.length_b   1.000
_cell.length_c   1.000
_cell.angle_alpha   90.00
_cell.angle_beta   90.00
_cell.angle_gamma   90.00
#
_symmetry.space_group_name_H-M   'P 1'
#
loop_
_entity.id
_entity.type
_entity.pdbx_description
1 polymer ?
#
loop_
_entity_poly.entity_id
_entity_poly.type
_entity_poly.pdbx_seq_one_letter_code
_entity_poly.pdbx_strand_id
1 'polypeptide(L)'
;AKIENPELTYAAQVLAQMSKHNNSFFAFGAAIAEQHRDYFLSQSLSAERLAAFELQAQESLAAQKTIEESDTLSFDEFLAEYIK
;
A
#
# COMPACT_ATOMS: atom_id res chain seq x y z
N ALA A 1 12.74 -24.35 17.62
CA ALA A 1 13.45 -23.18 17.05
C ALA A 1 13.03 -21.84 17.65
N LYS A 2 11.97 -21.14 17.18
CA LYS A 2 11.59 -19.81 17.73
C LYS A 2 11.01 -19.82 19.14
N ILE A 3 10.41 -20.95 19.56
CA ILE A 3 9.95 -21.17 20.94
C ILE A 3 11.15 -21.27 21.90
N GLU A 4 12.21 -21.94 21.47
CA GLU A 4 13.45 -22.11 22.26
C GLU A 4 14.36 -20.88 22.16
N ASN A 5 14.25 -20.10 21.08
CA ASN A 5 15.03 -18.88 20.83
C ASN A 5 14.08 -17.72 20.48
N PRO A 6 13.51 -17.02 21.48
CA PRO A 6 12.56 -15.93 21.26
C PRO A 6 13.10 -14.77 20.40
N GLU A 7 14.41 -14.55 20.38
CA GLU A 7 15.09 -13.55 19.54
C GLU A 7 14.90 -13.79 18.03
N LEU A 8 14.53 -15.02 17.63
CA LEU A 8 14.22 -15.36 16.25
C LEU A 8 12.78 -15.00 15.84
N THR A 9 11.97 -14.49 16.77
CA THR A 9 10.65 -13.96 16.44
C THR A 9 10.79 -12.67 15.64
N TYR A 10 9.83 -12.41 14.74
CA TYR A 10 9.87 -11.16 13.97
C TYR A 10 9.73 -9.94 14.86
N ALA A 11 8.97 -10.03 15.96
CA ALA A 11 8.87 -8.98 16.95
C ALA A 11 10.24 -8.64 17.58
N ALA A 12 10.99 -9.64 18.03
CA ALA A 12 12.32 -9.44 18.61
C ALA A 12 13.31 -8.86 17.57
N GLN A 13 13.27 -9.35 16.33
CA GLN A 13 14.10 -8.81 15.24
C GLN A 13 13.77 -7.35 14.93
N VAL A 14 12.49 -6.98 14.88
CA VAL A 14 12.05 -5.59 14.69
C VAL A 14 12.56 -4.71 15.82
N LEU A 15 12.42 -5.12 17.08
CA LEU A 15 12.93 -4.38 18.24
C LEU A 15 14.46 -4.20 18.17
N ALA A 16 15.19 -5.26 17.81
CA ALA A 16 16.63 -5.20 17.62
C ALA A 16 17.03 -4.22 16.50
N GLN A 17 16.30 -4.17 15.37
CA GLN A 17 16.56 -3.18 14.32
C GLN A 17 16.19 -1.77 14.74
N MET A 18 15.06 -1.58 15.44
CA MET A 18 14.63 -0.26 15.97
C MET A 18 15.66 0.36 16.92
N SER A 19 16.42 -0.45 17.65
CA SER A 19 17.50 0.04 18.52
C SER A 19 18.56 0.84 17.77
N LYS A 20 18.78 0.55 16.48
CA LYS A 20 19.70 1.30 15.60
C LYS A 20 19.15 2.68 15.19
N HIS A 21 17.86 2.91 15.43
CA HIS A 21 17.16 4.15 15.11
C HIS A 21 16.70 4.88 16.39
N ASN A 22 17.49 4.80 17.47
CA ASN A 22 17.17 5.39 18.78
C ASN A 22 15.81 4.92 19.34
N ASN A 23 15.41 3.68 19.03
CA ASN A 23 14.10 3.11 19.36
C ASN A 23 12.90 3.90 18.81
N SER A 24 13.11 4.76 17.81
CA SER A 24 12.02 5.48 17.15
C SER A 24 11.35 4.59 16.11
N PHE A 25 10.07 4.27 16.34
CA PHE A 25 9.25 3.51 15.38
C PHE A 25 9.14 4.24 14.04
N PHE A 26 8.96 5.56 14.06
CA PHE A 26 8.86 6.36 12.83
C PHE A 26 10.16 6.34 12.04
N ALA A 27 11.31 6.57 12.68
CA ALA A 27 12.60 6.60 11.98
C ALA A 27 12.95 5.22 11.40
N PHE A 28 12.67 4.14 12.14
CA PHE A 28 12.80 2.78 11.63
C PHE A 28 11.85 2.52 10.44
N GLY A 29 10.57 2.85 10.58
CA GLY A 29 9.57 2.66 9.53
C GLY A 29 9.90 3.42 8.25
N ALA A 30 10.36 4.68 8.37
CA ALA A 30 10.80 5.48 7.24
C ALA A 30 12.01 4.85 6.53
N ALA A 31 13.04 4.42 7.28
CA ALA A 31 14.21 3.77 6.71
C ALA A 31 13.88 2.48 5.96
N ILE A 32 12.92 1.69 6.45
CA ILE A 32 12.45 0.47 5.78
C ILE A 32 11.62 0.81 4.53
N ALA A 33 10.76 1.83 4.60
CA ALA A 33 9.99 2.29 3.44
C ALA A 33 10.90 2.79 2.32
N GLU A 34 11.96 3.53 2.65
CA GLU A 34 12.97 3.99 1.67
C GLU A 34 13.71 2.81 1.03
N GLN A 35 14.15 1.82 1.81
CA GLN A 35 14.77 0.61 1.28
C GLN A 35 13.86 -0.14 0.31
N HIS A 36 12.57 -0.31 0.65
CA HIS A 36 11.61 -0.94 -0.24
C HIS A 36 11.35 -0.12 -1.50
N ARG A 37 11.23 1.21 -1.38
CA ARG A 37 11.09 2.10 -2.54
C ARG A 37 12.25 1.91 -3.50
N ASP A 38 13.48 2.01 -3.01
CA ASP A 38 14.68 1.92 -3.83
C ASP A 38 14.83 0.53 -4.46
N TYR A 39 14.49 -0.53 -3.71
CA TYR A 39 14.44 -1.90 -4.25
C TYR A 39 13.45 -2.02 -5.41
N PHE A 40 12.20 -1.59 -5.24
CA PHE A 40 11.19 -1.73 -6.30
C PHE A 40 11.47 -0.81 -7.50
N LEU A 41 12.04 0.38 -7.29
CA LEU A 41 12.46 1.26 -8.39
C LEU A 41 13.64 0.69 -9.18
N SER A 42 14.52 -0.07 -8.53
CA SER A 42 15.65 -0.72 -9.22
C SER A 42 15.21 -1.90 -10.11
N GLN A 43 14.01 -2.42 -9.91
CA GLN A 43 13.46 -3.56 -10.64
C GLN A 43 12.50 -3.07 -11.72
N SER A 44 13.00 -2.96 -12.95
CA SER A 44 12.14 -2.60 -14.08
C SER A 44 11.10 -3.69 -14.37
N LEU A 45 9.85 -3.27 -14.61
CA LEU A 45 8.80 -4.17 -15.08
C LEU A 45 9.09 -4.63 -16.52
N SER A 46 8.56 -5.80 -16.88
CA SER A 46 8.51 -6.18 -18.30
C SER A 46 7.60 -5.21 -19.07
N ALA A 47 7.86 -5.05 -20.36
CA ALA A 47 7.06 -4.19 -21.23
C ALA A 47 5.58 -4.59 -21.22
N GLU A 48 5.27 -5.90 -21.20
CA GLU A 48 3.89 -6.37 -21.15
C GLU A 48 3.18 -5.98 -19.85
N ARG A 49 3.89 -6.07 -18.72
CA ARG A 49 3.32 -5.72 -17.41
C ARG A 49 3.12 -4.22 -17.25
N LEU A 50 4.05 -3.41 -17.77
CA LEU A 50 3.89 -1.96 -17.78
C LEU A 50 2.66 -1.55 -18.61
N ALA A 51 2.54 -2.08 -19.83
CA ALA A 51 1.39 -1.80 -20.71
C ALA A 51 0.06 -2.24 -20.06
N ALA A 52 0.03 -3.39 -19.38
CA ALA A 52 -1.17 -3.83 -18.67
C ALA A 52 -1.59 -2.87 -17.54
N PHE A 53 -0.64 -2.35 -16.75
CA PHE A 53 -0.94 -1.37 -15.70
C PHE A 53 -1.39 -0.02 -16.27
N GLU A 54 -0.77 0.45 -17.36
CA GLU A 54 -1.18 1.68 -18.04
C GLU A 54 -2.62 1.57 -18.58
N LEU A 55 -2.95 0.44 -19.21
CA LEU A 55 -4.31 0.17 -19.68
C LEU A 55 -5.29 0.15 -18.51
N GLN A 56 -5.00 -0.58 -17.44
CA GLN A 56 -5.88 -0.66 -16.27
C GLN A 56 -6.10 0.73 -15.62
N ALA A 57 -5.07 1.58 -15.57
CA ALA A 57 -5.21 2.93 -15.07
C ALA A 57 -6.18 3.76 -15.94
N GLN A 58 -6.05 3.69 -17.27
CA GLN A 58 -6.94 4.39 -18.20
C GLN A 58 -8.38 3.88 -18.09
N GLU A 59 -8.57 2.56 -18.07
CA GLU A 59 -9.89 1.93 -17.93
C GLU A 59 -10.56 2.31 -16.60
N SER A 60 -9.80 2.33 -15.49
CA SER A 60 -10.34 2.69 -14.18
C SER A 60 -10.86 4.14 -14.13
N LEU A 61 -10.15 5.08 -14.79
CA LEU A 61 -10.57 6.47 -14.87
C LEU A 61 -11.80 6.66 -15.77
N ALA A 62 -11.85 5.93 -16.90
CA ALA A 62 -13.02 5.96 -17.77
C ALA A 62 -14.26 5.38 -17.08
N ALA A 63 -14.09 4.28 -16.34
CA ALA A 63 -15.14 3.67 -15.54
C ALA A 63 -15.62 4.60 -14.42
N GLN A 64 -14.70 5.24 -13.69
CA GLN A 64 -15.05 6.24 -12.68
C GLN A 64 -15.89 7.36 -13.27
N LYS A 65 -15.45 7.96 -14.39
CA LYS A 65 -16.20 9.02 -15.06
C LYS A 65 -17.60 8.56 -15.48
N THR A 66 -17.72 7.33 -15.97
CA THR A 66 -19.01 6.76 -16.37
C THR A 66 -19.96 6.64 -15.18
N ILE A 67 -19.45 6.24 -14.01
CA ILE A 67 -20.22 6.18 -12.76
C ILE A 67 -20.68 7.59 -12.37
N GLU A 68 -19.76 8.55 -12.31
CA GLU A 68 -20.05 9.95 -11.94
C GLU A 68 -21.07 10.60 -12.89
N GLU A 69 -21.01 10.32 -14.20
CA GLU A 69 -21.99 10.81 -15.18
C GLU A 69 -23.35 10.10 -15.10
N SER A 70 -23.38 8.91 -14.48
CA SER A 70 -24.59 8.10 -14.31
C SER A 70 -25.28 8.35 -12.96
N ASP A 71 -24.70 9.17 -12.09
CA ASP A 71 -25.30 9.51 -10.80
C ASP A 71 -26.61 10.28 -11.00
N THR A 72 -27.70 9.73 -10.47
CA THR A 72 -29.05 10.32 -10.53
C THR A 72 -29.50 10.90 -9.19
N LEU A 73 -28.79 10.59 -8.12
CA LEU A 73 -29.05 11.04 -6.76
C LEU A 73 -27.99 12.05 -6.34
N SER A 74 -28.36 12.99 -5.47
CA SER A 74 -27.36 13.72 -4.70
C SER A 74 -26.65 12.76 -3.73
N PHE A 75 -25.45 13.15 -3.28
CA PHE A 75 -24.69 12.35 -2.32
C PHE A 75 -25.48 12.07 -1.02
N ASP A 76 -26.21 13.07 -0.51
CA ASP A 76 -27.01 12.92 0.72
C ASP A 76 -28.16 11.93 0.54
N GLU A 77 -28.84 11.94 -0.62
CA GLU A 77 -29.91 10.99 -0.95
C GLU A 77 -29.37 9.56 -1.07
N PHE A 78 -28.26 9.40 -1.79
CA PHE A 78 -27.57 8.11 -1.90
C PHE A 78 -27.17 7.58 -0.51
N LEU A 79 -26.59 8.43 0.35
CA LEU A 79 -26.15 8.03 1.69
C LEU A 79 -27.33 7.62 2.60
N ALA A 80 -28.43 8.37 2.51
CA ALA A 80 -29.65 8.06 3.26
C ALA A 80 -30.31 6.76 2.80
N GLU A 81 -30.16 6.36 1.53
CA GLU A 81 -30.59 5.05 1.03
C GLU A 81 -29.63 3.93 1.39
N TYR A 82 -28.31 4.17 1.31
CA TYR A 82 -27.27 3.17 1.53
C TYR A 82 -27.19 2.69 2.99
N ILE A 83 -27.44 3.56 3.97
CA ILE A 83 -27.30 3.26 5.41
C ILE A 83 -28.58 2.67 6.04
N LYS A 84 -29.69 2.60 5.30
CA LYS A 84 -30.90 1.90 5.77
C LYS A 84 -30.64 0.43 6.04
#